data_AF-A0A2E1CW40-F1
#
_entry.id   AF-A0A2E1CW40-F1
#
_cell.length_a   1.000
_cell.length_b   1.000
_cell.length_c   1.000
_cell.angle_alpha   90.00
_cell.angle_beta   90.00
_cell.angle_gamma   90.00
#
_symmetry.space_group_name_H-M   'P 1'
#
loop_
_entity.id
_entity.type
_entity.pdbx_description
1 polymer ?
#
loop_
_entity_poly.entity_id
_entity_poly.type
_entity_poly.pdbx_seq_one_letter_code
_entity_poly.pdbx_strand_id
1 'polypeptide(L)'
;MRILGSLFVLIFLVAIAAIAVANRHEVIFSLSPLPFDITLPVYLLIFIGLFLGLIAGGFVSVMARWRYRRLLRRQDKDIKRLEKQLQTLPTPTDHDKTTARLSA
;
A
#
# COMPACT_ATOMS: atom_id res chain seq x y z
N MET A 1 -23.72 9.36 0.95
CA MET A 1 -22.68 8.76 1.82
C MET A 1 -21.34 9.51 1.84
N ARG A 2 -20.84 10.12 0.75
CA ARG A 2 -19.51 10.81 0.72
C ARG A 2 -19.48 12.18 1.43
N ILE A 3 -20.62 12.86 1.47
CA ILE A 3 -20.78 14.20 2.05
C ILE A 3 -20.68 14.15 3.58
N LEU A 4 -21.28 13.12 4.19
CA LEU A 4 -21.27 12.93 5.64
C LEU A 4 -19.86 12.67 6.19
N GLY A 5 -19.08 11.83 5.49
CA GLY A 5 -17.67 11.63 5.82
C GLY A 5 -16.84 12.91 5.66
N SER A 6 -17.10 13.68 4.60
CA SER A 6 -16.39 14.96 4.37
C SER A 6 -16.72 16.00 5.44
N LEU A 7 -17.97 16.08 5.88
CA LEU A 7 -18.41 16.98 6.95
C LEU A 7 -17.77 16.59 8.29
N PHE A 8 -17.72 15.30 8.61
CA PHE A 8 -17.04 14.81 9.82
C PHE A 8 -15.55 15.18 9.82
N VAL A 9 -14.86 14.99 8.69
CA VAL A 9 -13.46 15.37 8.53
C VAL A 9 -13.27 16.88 8.68
N LEU A 10 -14.17 17.70 8.12
CA LEU A 10 -14.10 19.15 8.26
C LEU A 10 -14.24 19.58 9.72
N ILE A 11 -15.23 19.05 10.44
CA ILE A 11 -15.44 19.35 11.87
C ILE A 11 -14.19 18.96 12.68
N PHE A 12 -13.64 17.78 12.41
CA PHE A 12 -12.42 17.32 13.05
C PHE A 12 -11.22 18.23 12.78
N LEU A 13 -11.05 18.66 11.53
CA LEU A 13 -9.99 19.60 11.14
C LEU A 13 -10.11 20.93 11.87
N VAL A 14 -11.33 21.48 11.94
CA VAL A 14 -11.62 22.73 12.64
C VAL A 14 -11.32 22.60 14.14
N ALA A 15 -11.71 21.49 14.77
CA ALA A 15 -11.43 21.25 16.19
C ALA A 15 -9.93 21.20 16.48
N ILE A 16 -9.16 20.47 15.66
CA ILE A 16 -7.70 20.41 15.79
C ILE A 16 -7.09 21.80 15.58
N ALA A 17 -7.53 22.54 14.55
CA ALA A 17 -7.04 23.88 14.29
C ALA A 17 -7.34 24.83 15.45
N ALA A 18 -8.54 24.76 16.05
CA ALA A 18 -8.90 25.55 17.21
C ALA A 18 -7.99 25.24 18.42
N ILE A 19 -7.74 23.96 18.71
CA ILE A 19 -6.81 23.54 19.76
C ILE A 19 -5.39 24.05 19.47
N ALA A 20 -4.91 23.93 18.24
CA ALA A 20 -3.59 24.44 17.84
C ALA A 20 -3.47 25.97 18.01
N VAL A 21 -4.52 26.70 17.61
CA VAL A 21 -4.57 28.16 17.72
C VAL A 21 -4.70 28.62 19.17
N ALA A 22 -5.40 27.88 20.02
CA ALA A 22 -5.48 28.16 21.44
C ALA A 22 -4.17 27.84 22.17
N ASN A 23 -3.40 26.86 21.69
CA ASN A 23 -2.15 26.39 22.28
C ASN A 23 -0.94 26.80 21.44
N ARG A 24 -0.79 28.10 21.16
CA ARG A 24 0.33 28.69 20.39
C ARG A 24 1.61 28.88 21.20
N HIS A 25 1.81 28.12 22.26
CA HIS A 25 2.99 28.28 23.11
C HIS A 25 4.26 28.05 22.27
N GLU A 26 5.19 29.00 22.34
CA GLU A 26 6.48 28.90 21.66
C GLU A 26 7.38 27.93 22.41
N VAL A 27 8.07 27.07 21.67
CA VAL A 27 9.08 26.17 22.21
C VAL A 27 10.36 26.30 21.41
N ILE A 28 11.48 26.20 22.11
CA ILE A 28 12.80 26.15 21.50
C ILE A 28 13.04 24.69 21.10
N PHE A 29 13.04 24.42 19.81
CA PHE A 29 13.43 23.14 19.25
C PHE A 29 14.91 23.17 18.91
N SER A 30 15.71 22.53 19.77
CA SER A 30 17.16 22.41 19.60
C SER A 30 17.52 21.11 18.90
N LEU A 31 18.32 21.21 17.85
CA LEU A 31 18.76 20.08 17.03
C LEU A 31 20.15 19.59 17.44
N SER A 32 20.34 19.23 18.71
CA SER A 32 21.63 18.72 19.19
C SER A 32 22.07 17.43 18.44
N PRO A 33 23.34 17.30 18.01
CA PRO A 33 24.51 18.15 18.27
C PRO A 33 24.71 19.33 17.30
N LEU A 34 23.80 19.56 16.36
CA LEU A 34 23.88 20.71 15.47
C LEU A 34 23.57 22.01 16.25
N PRO A 35 24.30 23.12 16.01
CA PRO A 35 24.07 24.40 16.68
C PRO A 35 22.92 25.18 16.04
N PHE A 36 21.76 24.55 15.90
CA PHE A 36 20.54 25.16 15.37
C PHE A 36 19.42 25.06 16.39
N ASP A 37 18.95 26.22 16.83
CA ASP A 37 17.78 26.39 17.67
C ASP A 37 16.69 27.10 16.87
N ILE A 38 15.52 26.49 16.79
CA ILE A 38 14.38 27.04 16.06
C ILE A 38 13.28 27.27 17.09
N THR A 39 12.85 28.51 17.25
CA THR A 39 11.68 28.82 18.06
C THR A 39 10.46 28.71 17.17
N LEU A 40 9.56 27.78 17.52
CA LEU A 40 8.29 27.60 16.82
C LEU A 40 7.18 27.18 17.79
N PRO A 41 5.91 27.45 17.44
CA PRO A 41 4.79 26.96 18.24
C PRO A 41 4.74 25.42 18.30
N VAL A 42 4.38 24.86 19.45
CA VAL A 42 4.31 23.40 19.69
C VAL A 42 3.47 22.67 18.65
N TYR A 43 2.34 23.24 18.23
CA TYR A 43 1.46 22.59 17.27
C TYR A 43 2.17 22.30 15.93
N LEU A 44 3.13 23.13 15.54
CA LEU A 44 3.86 22.97 14.28
C LEU A 44 4.77 21.73 14.33
N LEU A 45 5.44 21.49 15.45
CA LEU A 45 6.25 20.27 15.67
C LEU A 45 5.41 19.01 15.53
N ILE A 46 4.23 19.00 16.19
CA ILE A 46 3.32 17.86 16.16
C ILE A 46 2.84 17.59 14.74
N PHE A 47 2.44 18.63 14.00
CA PHE A 47 2.01 18.48 12.60
C PHE A 47 3.12 18.00 11.68
N ILE A 48 4.34 18.52 11.81
CA ILE A 48 5.49 18.05 11.03
C ILE A 48 5.75 16.58 11.32
N GLY A 49 5.79 16.18 12.60
CA GLY A 49 5.96 14.78 13.00
C GLY A 49 4.86 13.87 12.45
N LEU A 50 3.60 14.29 12.55
CA LEU A 50 2.45 13.56 12.00
C LEU A 50 2.56 13.42 10.47
N PHE A 51 2.93 14.50 9.78
CA PHE A 51 3.07 14.52 8.33
C PHE A 51 4.20 13.62 7.85
N LEU A 52 5.35 13.65 8.53
CA LEU A 52 6.46 12.73 8.28
C LEU A 52 6.04 11.28 8.51
N GLY A 53 5.31 11.00 9.61
CA GLY A 53 4.76 9.68 9.89
C GLY A 53 3.80 9.20 8.80
N LEU A 54 2.92 10.08 8.31
CA LEU A 54 1.99 9.76 7.22
C LEU A 54 2.71 9.48 5.90
N ILE A 55 3.73 10.28 5.56
CA ILE A 55 4.57 10.04 4.37
C ILE A 55 5.28 8.70 4.50
N ALA A 56 5.94 8.44 5.62
CA ALA A 56 6.66 7.19 5.86
C ALA A 56 5.71 5.98 5.78
N GLY A 57 4.57 6.02 6.47
CA GLY A 57 3.55 4.97 6.43
C GLY A 57 2.97 4.78 5.03
N GLY A 58 2.71 5.88 4.32
CA GLY A 58 2.28 5.87 2.92
C GLY A 58 3.32 5.19 2.03
N PHE A 59 4.60 5.55 2.16
CA PHE A 59 5.69 4.98 1.38
C PHE A 59 5.83 3.47 1.58
N VAL A 60 5.74 3.01 2.84
CA VAL A 60 5.74 1.57 3.19
C VAL A 60 4.55 0.86 2.55
N SER A 61 3.35 1.44 2.63
CA SER A 61 2.13 0.84 2.05
C SER A 61 2.22 0.71 0.52
N VAL A 62 2.80 1.72 -0.15
CA VAL A 62 2.98 1.71 -1.60
C VAL A 62 4.02 0.67 -1.98
N MET A 63 5.16 0.60 -1.29
CA MET A 63 6.20 -0.40 -1.54
C MET A 63 5.67 -1.83 -1.46
N ALA A 64 4.87 -2.14 -0.42
CA ALA A 64 4.21 -3.42 -0.29
C ALA A 64 3.29 -3.71 -1.49
N ARG A 65 2.44 -2.75 -1.87
CA ARG A 65 1.52 -2.87 -3.00
C ARG A 65 2.23 -3.11 -4.34
N TRP A 66 3.37 -2.47 -4.56
CA TRP A 66 4.17 -2.66 -5.77
C TRP A 66 4.74 -4.08 -5.89
N ARG A 67 5.22 -4.67 -4.79
CA ARG A 67 5.73 -6.04 -4.77
C ARG A 67 4.64 -7.06 -5.08
N TYR A 68 3.46 -6.91 -4.48
CA TYR A 68 2.32 -7.79 -4.75
C TYR A 68 1.90 -7.73 -6.23
N ARG A 69 1.77 -6.54 -6.83
CA ARG A 69 1.40 -6.41 -8.25
C ARG A 69 2.35 -7.15 -9.20
N ARG A 70 3.65 -7.20 -8.88
CA ARG A 70 4.63 -7.94 -9.68
C ARG A 70 4.45 -9.45 -9.55
N LEU A 71 4.07 -9.95 -8.38
CA LEU A 71 3.81 -11.37 -8.14
C LEU A 71 2.56 -11.83 -8.88
N LEU A 72 1.46 -11.07 -8.80
CA LEU A 72 0.21 -11.39 -9.53
C LEU A 72 0.47 -11.56 -11.03
N ARG A 73 1.24 -10.65 -11.64
CA ARG A 73 1.58 -10.74 -13.07
C ARG A 73 2.42 -11.96 -13.44
N ARG A 74 3.24 -12.48 -12.51
CA ARG A 74 4.02 -13.71 -12.74
C ARG A 74 3.13 -14.93 -12.64
N GLN A 75 2.29 -14.98 -11.60
CA GLN A 75 1.33 -16.07 -11.40
C GLN A 75 0.36 -16.19 -12.57
N ASP A 76 -0.16 -15.10 -13.12
CA ASP A 76 -1.01 -15.13 -14.33
C ASP A 76 -0.31 -15.73 -15.55
N LYS A 77 1.00 -15.48 -15.71
CA LYS A 77 1.78 -16.05 -16.81
C LYS A 77 2.02 -17.54 -16.61
N ASP A 78 2.30 -17.94 -15.38
CA ASP A 78 2.53 -19.34 -15.03
C ASP A 78 1.25 -20.16 -15.21
N ILE A 79 0.09 -19.64 -14.77
CA ILE A 79 -1.22 -20.27 -15.01
C ILE A 79 -1.46 -20.48 -16.50
N LYS A 80 -1.31 -19.44 -17.33
CA LYS A 80 -1.47 -19.56 -18.79
C LYS A 80 -0.51 -20.54 -19.43
N ARG A 81 0.72 -20.64 -18.92
CA ARG A 81 1.72 -21.60 -19.41
C ARG A 81 1.32 -23.03 -19.06
N LEU A 82 0.88 -23.27 -17.82
CA LEU A 82 0.42 -24.58 -17.36
C LEU A 82 -0.86 -25.00 -18.11
N GLU A 83 -1.81 -24.10 -18.33
CA GLU A 83 -3.00 -24.35 -19.15
C GLU A 83 -2.65 -24.78 -20.57
N LYS A 84 -1.69 -24.10 -21.22
CA LYS A 84 -1.20 -24.51 -22.55
C LYS A 84 -0.56 -25.89 -22.54
N GLN A 85 0.24 -26.20 -21.51
CA GLN A 85 0.86 -27.50 -21.38
C GLN A 85 -0.17 -28.62 -21.24
N LEU A 86 -1.23 -28.39 -20.44
CA LEU A 86 -2.36 -29.33 -20.31
C LEU A 86 -3.10 -29.54 -21.63
N GLN A 87 -3.23 -28.51 -22.47
CA GLN A 87 -3.87 -28.62 -23.80
C GLN A 87 -3.00 -29.36 -24.83
N THR A 88 -1.67 -29.26 -24.71
CA THR A 88 -0.73 -29.94 -25.60
C THR A 88 -0.42 -31.37 -25.19
N LEU A 89 -0.79 -31.78 -23.96
CA LEU A 89 -0.66 -33.17 -23.54
C LEU A 89 -1.66 -34.02 -24.33
N PRO A 90 -1.22 -35.13 -24.97
CA PRO A 90 -2.13 -36.07 -25.62
C PRO A 90 -3.16 -36.53 -24.59
N THR A 91 -4.44 -36.32 -24.89
CA THR A 91 -5.51 -36.85 -24.05
C THR A 91 -5.32 -38.38 -23.99
N PRO A 92 -5.32 -39.03 -22.80
CA PRO A 92 -5.06 -40.47 -22.65
C PRO A 92 -5.96 -41.40 -23.48
N THR A 93 -7.00 -40.86 -24.11
CA THR A 93 -7.91 -41.53 -25.04
C THR A 93 -7.25 -42.10 -26.31
N ASP A 94 -5.97 -41.81 -26.60
CA ASP A 94 -5.27 -42.36 -27.78
C ASP A 94 -4.55 -43.69 -27.50
N HIS A 95 -4.23 -43.99 -26.23
CA HIS A 95 -3.66 -45.29 -25.87
C HIS A 95 -4.68 -46.43 -26.01
N ASP A 96 -5.97 -46.15 -25.88
CA ASP A 96 -7.05 -47.13 -25.98
C ASP A 96 -7.34 -47.54 -27.45
N LYS A 97 -7.08 -46.64 -28.41
CA LYS A 97 -7.25 -46.93 -29.84
C LYS A 97 -6.09 -47.72 -30.43
N THR A 98 -4.90 -47.59 -29.84
CA THR A 98 -3.70 -48.29 -30.29
C THR A 98 -3.69 -49.73 -29.81
N THR A 99 -4.14 -50.00 -28.58
CA THR A 99 -4.32 -51.36 -28.04
C THR A 99 -5.44 -52.11 -28.77
N ALA A 100 -6.57 -51.45 -29.06
CA ALA A 100 -7.68 -52.05 -29.80
C ALA A 100 -7.36 -52.40 -31.28
N ARG A 101 -6.40 -51.70 -31.90
CA ARG A 101 -5.93 -52.00 -33.26
C ARG A 101 -4.87 -53.09 -33.34
N LEU A 102 -4.17 -53.37 -32.25
CA LEU A 102 -3.16 -54.44 -32.18
C LEU A 102 -3.76 -55.81 -31.82
N SER A 103 -5.03 -55.86 -31.41
CA SER A 103 -5.76 -57.08 -31.02
C SER A 103 -6.78 -57.58 -32.06
N ALA A 104 -6.79 -57.00 -33.27
CA ALA A 104 -7.66 -57.38 -34.39
C ALA A 104 -6.81 -57.91 -35.56
#